data_AF-A0A0L0UI47-F1
#
_entry.id   AF-A0A0L0UI47-F1
#
_cell.length_a   1.000
_cell.length_b   1.000
_cell.length_c   1.000
_cell.angle_alpha   90.00
_cell.angle_beta   90.00
_cell.angle_gamma   90.00
#
_symmetry.space_group_name_H-M   'P 1'
#
loop_
_entity.id
_entity.type
_entity.pdbx_description
1 polymer ?
#
loop_
_entity_poly.entity_id
_entity_poly.type
_entity_poly.pdbx_seq_one_letter_code
_entity_poly.pdbx_strand_id
1 'polypeptide(L)'
;MTAGDDGAHFLLGTDMIGRDILSRLIWGTRTVLFWSILATLTAFAVGIAMGLCAGYFNGWVDAALSYVADTVLSFPVLVLYIVIIIALGASALNILIAVTFTSAPAIFRIM
;
A
#
# COMPACT_ATOMS: atom_id res chain seq x y z
N MET A 1 31.78 -7.99 -8.01
CA MET A 1 32.17 -8.00 -6.58
C MET A 1 33.06 -6.78 -6.36
N THR A 2 32.52 -5.70 -5.81
CA THR A 2 33.30 -4.47 -5.56
C THR A 2 33.82 -4.51 -4.11
N ALA A 3 35.14 -4.58 -3.97
CA ALA A 3 35.80 -4.55 -2.66
C ALA A 3 35.66 -3.15 -2.04
N GLY A 4 35.25 -3.08 -0.78
CA GLY A 4 35.44 -1.87 0.03
C GLY A 4 36.92 -1.68 0.35
N ASP A 5 37.32 -0.43 0.51
CA ASP A 5 38.71 0.01 0.80
C ASP A 5 39.30 -0.66 2.06
N ASP A 6 38.45 -1.19 2.95
CA ASP A 6 38.82 -1.86 4.21
C ASP A 6 38.90 -3.41 4.14
N GLY A 7 38.85 -4.02 2.95
CA GLY A 7 38.84 -5.50 2.83
C GLY A 7 37.52 -6.16 3.25
N ALA A 8 36.49 -5.36 3.55
CA ALA A 8 35.13 -5.84 3.73
C ALA A 8 34.51 -6.20 2.37
N HIS A 9 34.21 -7.48 2.18
CA HIS A 9 33.48 -7.96 1.01
C HIS A 9 32.00 -7.61 1.12
N PHE A 10 31.54 -6.65 0.32
CA PHE A 10 30.11 -6.34 0.22
C PHE A 10 29.39 -7.39 -0.64
N LEU A 11 28.49 -8.19 -0.04
CA LEU A 11 27.78 -9.27 -0.75
C LEU A 11 26.97 -8.75 -1.96
N LEU A 12 26.31 -7.60 -1.80
CA LEU A 12 25.52 -6.94 -2.85
C LEU A 12 26.25 -5.74 -3.49
N GLY A 13 27.51 -5.51 -3.11
CA GLY A 13 28.28 -4.36 -3.57
C GLY A 13 27.89 -3.04 -2.91
N THR A 14 28.40 -1.96 -3.48
CA THR A 14 28.25 -0.59 -3.00
C THR A 14 27.41 0.25 -3.95
N ASP A 15 26.69 1.22 -3.39
CA ASP A 15 25.97 2.25 -4.15
C ASP A 15 26.96 3.20 -4.87
N MET A 16 26.48 4.11 -5.71
CA MET A 16 27.30 5.07 -6.49
C MET A 16 28.23 5.96 -5.63
N ILE A 17 28.05 5.96 -4.30
CA ILE A 17 28.80 6.74 -3.30
C ILE A 17 29.61 5.81 -2.36
N GLY A 18 29.73 4.51 -2.67
CA GLY A 18 30.52 3.56 -1.86
C GLY A 18 29.80 3.01 -0.61
N ARG A 19 28.50 3.27 -0.44
CA ARG A 19 27.71 2.80 0.71
C ARG A 19 27.20 1.37 0.51
N ASP A 20 27.21 0.55 1.56
CA ASP A 20 26.71 -0.85 1.51
C ASP A 20 25.22 -0.92 1.13
N ILE A 21 24.94 -1.63 0.04
CA ILE A 21 23.59 -1.85 -0.48
C ILE A 21 22.84 -2.87 0.41
N LEU A 22 23.54 -3.89 0.90
CA LEU A 22 22.92 -4.96 1.70
C LEU A 22 22.32 -4.40 2.98
N SER A 23 23.09 -3.62 3.74
CA SER A 23 22.61 -2.97 4.96
C SER A 23 21.42 -2.06 4.69
N ARG A 24 21.44 -1.29 3.60
CA ARG A 24 20.32 -0.40 3.26
C ARG A 24 19.05 -1.17 2.92
N LEU A 25 19.16 -2.26 2.18
CA LEU A 25 18.03 -3.12 1.85
C LEU A 25 17.45 -3.78 3.10
N ILE A 26 18.26 -4.33 3.99
CA ILE A 26 17.78 -4.96 5.23
C ILE A 26 17.00 -3.95 6.08
N TRP A 27 17.57 -2.75 6.28
CA TRP A 27 16.92 -1.70 7.06
C TRP A 27 15.66 -1.14 6.40
N GLY A 28 15.67 -0.94 5.08
CA GLY A 28 14.51 -0.47 4.32
C GLY A 28 13.38 -1.50 4.31
N THR A 29 13.73 -2.78 4.07
CA THR A 29 12.77 -3.88 3.97
C THR A 29 11.97 -4.03 5.25
N ARG A 30 12.59 -3.92 6.43
CA ARG A 30 11.88 -4.03 7.72
C ARG A 30 10.70 -3.06 7.83
N THR A 31 10.90 -1.81 7.42
CA THR A 31 9.88 -0.77 7.47
C THR A 31 8.78 -1.07 6.45
N VAL A 32 9.15 -1.39 5.21
CA VAL A 32 8.20 -1.71 4.14
C VAL A 32 7.35 -2.93 4.49
N LEU A 33 7.96 -3.99 5.01
CA LEU A 33 7.26 -5.23 5.39
C LEU A 33 6.20 -4.97 6.46
N PHE A 34 6.56 -4.20 7.49
CA PHE A 34 5.63 -3.88 8.58
C PHE A 34 4.42 -3.09 8.07
N TRP A 35 4.65 -2.00 7.33
CA TRP A 35 3.58 -1.14 6.85
C TRP A 35 2.71 -1.79 5.77
N SER A 36 3.29 -2.56 4.86
CA SER A 36 2.54 -3.25 3.80
C SER A 36 1.62 -4.34 4.34
N ILE A 37 2.07 -5.12 5.33
CA ILE A 37 1.23 -6.12 6.00
C ILE A 37 0.08 -5.42 6.74
N LEU A 38 0.37 -4.36 7.50
CA LEU A 38 -0.65 -3.61 8.24
C LEU A 38 -1.69 -2.97 7.31
N ALA A 39 -1.23 -2.38 6.21
CA ALA A 39 -2.10 -1.77 5.19
C ALA A 39 -3.00 -2.82 4.52
N THR A 40 -2.45 -3.99 4.18
CA THR A 40 -3.23 -5.08 3.57
C THR A 40 -4.28 -5.61 4.53
N LEU A 41 -3.92 -5.91 5.78
CA LEU A 41 -4.85 -6.41 6.79
C LEU A 41 -6.00 -5.43 7.07
N THR A 42 -5.70 -4.14 7.18
CA THR A 42 -6.73 -3.11 7.41
C THR A 42 -7.62 -2.91 6.19
N ALA A 43 -7.05 -2.94 4.97
CA ALA A 43 -7.83 -2.90 3.73
C ALA A 43 -8.79 -4.08 3.61
N PHE A 44 -8.33 -5.30 3.92
CA PHE A 44 -9.18 -6.49 3.95
C PHE A 44 -10.28 -6.40 5.00
N ALA A 45 -9.95 -6.00 6.23
CA ALA A 45 -10.94 -5.87 7.30
C ALA A 45 -12.07 -4.89 6.92
N VAL A 46 -11.71 -3.72 6.38
CA VAL A 46 -12.69 -2.71 5.96
C VAL A 46 -13.48 -3.17 4.73
N GLY A 47 -12.80 -3.69 3.70
CA GLY A 47 -13.45 -4.15 2.47
C GLY A 47 -14.41 -5.32 2.71
N ILE A 48 -14.01 -6.29 3.54
CA ILE A 48 -14.87 -7.41 3.94
C ILE A 48 -16.08 -6.91 4.73
N ALA A 49 -15.89 -6.02 5.71
CA ALA A 49 -17.00 -5.49 6.49
C ALA A 49 -18.02 -4.76 5.60
N MET A 50 -17.53 -3.93 4.66
CA MET A 50 -18.39 -3.23 3.69
C MET A 50 -19.10 -4.20 2.75
N GLY A 51 -18.40 -5.21 2.21
CA GLY A 51 -18.98 -6.20 1.30
C GLY A 51 -20.04 -7.06 1.99
N LEU A 52 -19.77 -7.50 3.21
CA LEU A 52 -20.73 -8.26 4.02
C LEU A 52 -21.98 -7.44 4.34
N CYS A 53 -21.82 -6.15 4.65
CA CYS A 53 -22.95 -5.25 4.86
C CYS A 53 -23.80 -5.08 3.59
N ALA A 54 -23.19 -4.89 2.42
CA ALA A 54 -23.95 -4.78 1.16
C ALA A 54 -24.67 -6.09 0.81
N GLY A 55 -24.00 -7.24 0.95
CA GLY A 55 -24.60 -8.55 0.69
C GLY A 55 -25.75 -8.89 1.65
N TYR A 56 -25.70 -8.43 2.91
CA TYR A 56 -26.76 -8.67 3.90
C TYR A 56 -27.97 -7.75 3.74
N PHE A 57 -27.74 -6.45 3.47
CA PHE A 57 -28.81 -5.44 3.42
C PHE A 57 -29.45 -5.28 2.03
N ASN A 58 -29.04 -6.10 1.05
CA ASN A 58 -29.59 -6.27 -0.30
C ASN A 58 -30.73 -5.29 -0.65
N GLY A 59 -30.37 -4.13 -1.24
CA GLY A 59 -31.27 -2.99 -1.38
C GLY A 59 -30.56 -1.67 -1.71
N TRP A 60 -31.11 -0.52 -1.27
CA TRP A 60 -30.57 0.82 -1.60
C TRP A 60 -29.16 1.07 -1.03
N VAL A 61 -28.79 0.40 0.06
CA VAL A 61 -27.46 0.51 0.67
C VAL A 61 -26.39 -0.13 -0.23
N ASP A 62 -26.71 -1.29 -0.81
CA ASP A 62 -25.84 -1.94 -1.80
C ASP A 62 -25.67 -1.06 -3.05
N ALA A 63 -26.77 -0.51 -3.57
CA ALA A 63 -26.71 0.40 -4.72
C ALA A 63 -25.85 1.64 -4.43
N ALA A 64 -25.96 2.23 -3.23
CA ALA A 64 -25.14 3.39 -2.85
C ALA A 64 -23.66 3.03 -2.68
N LEU A 65 -23.33 1.93 -2.00
CA LEU A 65 -21.94 1.48 -1.84
C LEU A 65 -21.31 1.11 -3.18
N SER A 66 -22.02 0.36 -4.01
CA SER A 66 -21.58 -0.04 -5.34
C SER A 66 -21.35 1.17 -6.25
N TYR A 67 -22.21 2.19 -6.18
CA TYR A 67 -22.02 3.42 -6.94
C TYR A 67 -20.76 4.19 -6.53
N VAL A 68 -20.49 4.29 -5.22
CA VAL A 68 -19.25 4.91 -4.72
C VAL A 68 -18.04 4.09 -5.14
N ALA A 69 -18.09 2.76 -5.00
CA ALA A 69 -17.00 1.87 -5.38
C ALA A 69 -16.68 1.98 -6.87
N ASP A 70 -17.69 1.98 -7.74
CA ASP A 70 -17.53 2.13 -9.18
C ASP A 70 -16.99 3.52 -9.54
N THR A 71 -17.41 4.57 -8.85
CA THR A 71 -16.86 5.93 -9.04
C THR A 71 -15.38 5.98 -8.71
N VAL A 72 -14.95 5.37 -7.60
CA VAL A 72 -13.53 5.33 -7.20
C VAL A 72 -12.71 4.48 -8.17
N LEU A 73 -13.22 3.30 -8.56
CA LEU A 73 -12.54 2.39 -9.49
C LEU A 73 -12.50 2.91 -10.93
N SER A 74 -13.34 3.88 -11.28
CA SER A 74 -13.29 4.56 -12.58
C SER A 74 -12.03 5.42 -12.74
N PHE A 75 -11.43 5.85 -11.63
CA PHE A 75 -10.16 6.57 -11.67
C PHE A 75 -8.98 5.58 -11.70
N PRO A 76 -7.91 5.88 -12.46
CA PRO A 76 -6.70 5.07 -12.41
C PRO A 76 -6.12 5.07 -10.97
N VAL A 77 -6.03 3.89 -10.36
CA VAL A 77 -5.56 3.71 -8.97
C VAL A 77 -4.22 4.38 -8.70
N LEU A 78 -3.30 4.35 -9.66
CA LEU A 78 -1.99 5.05 -9.56
C LEU A 78 -2.16 6.56 -9.39
N VAL A 79 -3.09 7.17 -10.11
CA VAL A 79 -3.34 8.61 -10.02
C VAL A 79 -3.90 8.95 -8.64
N LEU A 80 -4.85 8.14 -8.14
CA LEU A 80 -5.41 8.31 -6.81
C LEU A 80 -4.31 8.25 -5.73
N TYR A 81 -3.41 7.26 -5.82
CA TYR A 81 -2.26 7.15 -4.92
C TYR A 81 -1.37 8.40 -4.92
N ILE A 82 -0.99 8.88 -6.10
CA ILE A 82 -0.10 10.03 -6.23
C ILE A 82 -0.77 11.28 -5.64
N VAL A 83 -2.05 11.52 -5.95
CA VAL A 83 -2.81 12.66 -5.41
C VAL A 83 -2.86 12.61 -3.89
N ILE A 84 -3.15 11.44 -3.30
CA ILE A 84 -3.23 11.29 -1.84
C ILE A 84 -1.86 11.52 -1.19
N ILE A 85 -0.79 10.97 -1.77
CA ILE A 85 0.58 11.14 -1.25
C ILE A 85 1.01 12.61 -1.30
N ILE A 86 0.68 13.32 -2.38
CA ILE A 86 0.99 14.75 -2.52
C ILE A 86 0.16 15.59 -1.54
N ALA A 87 -1.11 15.27 -1.35
CA ALA A 87 -2.01 16.04 -0.49
C ALA A 87 -1.73 15.86 1.01
N LEU A 88 -1.48 14.63 1.47
CA LEU A 88 -1.27 14.33 2.89
C LEU A 88 0.22 14.36 3.28
N GLY A 89 1.13 14.26 2.32
CA GLY A 89 2.57 14.17 2.55
C GLY A 89 3.06 12.73 2.73
N ALA A 90 4.35 12.52 2.44
CA ALA A 90 5.01 11.21 2.42
C ALA A 90 5.29 10.68 3.84
N SER A 91 4.24 10.31 4.57
CA SER A 91 4.30 9.56 5.83
C SER A 91 3.81 8.15 5.63
N ALA A 92 4.42 7.19 6.32
CA ALA A 92 4.01 5.78 6.25
C ALA A 92 2.55 5.57 6.67
N LEU A 93 2.06 6.36 7.63
CA LEU A 93 0.65 6.37 8.04
C LEU A 93 -0.27 6.86 6.92
N ASN A 94 0.13 7.91 6.21
CA ASN A 94 -0.68 8.48 5.14
C ASN A 94 -0.75 7.52 3.95
N ILE A 95 0.36 6.87 3.62
CA ILE A 95 0.39 5.81 2.61
C ILE A 95 -0.54 4.67 3.02
N LEU A 96 -0.53 4.27 4.29
CA LEU A 96 -1.44 3.23 4.80
C LEU A 96 -2.91 3.62 4.60
N ILE A 97 -3.30 4.82 5.02
CA ILE A 97 -4.68 5.31 4.87
C ILE A 97 -5.06 5.39 3.38
N ALA A 98 -4.15 5.86 2.54
CA ALA A 98 -4.34 5.91 1.09
C ALA A 98 -4.61 4.53 0.50
N VAL A 99 -3.79 3.54 0.87
CA VAL A 99 -3.89 2.16 0.39
C VAL A 99 -5.21 1.54 0.83
N THR A 100 -5.56 1.70 2.12
CA THR A 100 -6.81 1.17 2.67
C THR A 100 -8.02 1.75 1.94
N PHE A 101 -8.07 3.06 1.76
CA PHE A 101 -9.19 3.73 1.08
C PHE A 101 -9.29 3.34 -0.40
N THR A 102 -8.15 3.22 -1.09
CA THR A 102 -8.13 2.90 -2.52
C THR A 102 -8.41 1.43 -2.80
N SER A 103 -7.99 0.53 -1.90
CA SER A 103 -8.13 -0.92 -2.09
C SER A 103 -9.44 -1.48 -1.54
N ALA A 104 -10.08 -0.82 -0.57
CA ALA A 104 -11.36 -1.26 -0.01
C ALA A 104 -12.47 -1.43 -1.08
N PRO A 105 -12.66 -0.53 -2.07
CA PRO A 105 -13.63 -0.71 -3.16
C PRO A 105 -13.38 -1.94 -4.03
N ALA A 106 -12.11 -2.27 -4.26
CA ALA A 106 -11.74 -3.44 -5.05
C ALA A 106 -12.07 -4.73 -4.30
N ILE A 107 -11.82 -4.77 -2.99
CA ILE A 107 -12.14 -5.93 -2.13
C ILE A 107 -13.66 -6.08 -1.96
N PHE A 108 -14.37 -4.96 -1.78
CA PHE A 108 -15.82 -4.89 -1.71
C PHE A 108 -16.50 -5.56 -2.91
N ARG A 109 -16.03 -5.30 -4.14
CA ARG A 109 -16.64 -5.84 -5.37
C ARG A 109 -16.44 -7.34 -5.60
N ILE A 110 -15.50 -7.97 -4.89
CA ILE A 110 -15.20 -9.40 -5.03
C ILE A 110 -16.10 -10.23 -4.09
N MET A 111 -16.62 -9.61 -3.03
CA MET A 111 -17.33 -10.25 -1.93
C MET A 111 -18.85 -10.17 -2.12
#